data_AF-A0AA43FDV4-F1
#
_entry.id   AF-A0AA43FDV4-F1
#
_cell.length_a   1.000
_cell.length_b   1.000
_cell.length_c   1.000
_cell.angle_alpha   90.00
_cell.angle_beta   90.00
_cell.angle_gamma   90.00
#
_symmetry.space_group_name_H-M   'P 1'
#
loop_
_entity.id
_entity.type
_entity.pdbx_description
1 polymer ?
#
loop_
_entity_poly.entity_id
_entity_poly.type
_entity_poly.pdbx_seq_one_letter_code
_entity_poly.pdbx_strand_id
1 'polypeptide(L)'
;MGQEPNIELEGSDAPRETSGPGVPRRWKPTRPGEINSPSEMRWGGAFGRPGPDTGWALKLIRAADWDRSERPSEAEAVLATLVAARASLFGRAPTIHDVEVGLILMGLRPEDVPPVVAKRLAEERSRWLDISAHEHSKGAAFVGSLDPALLAASPNRIRTLLATS
;
A
#
# COMPACT_ATOMS: atom_id res chain seq x y z
N MET A 1 13.16 17.77 46.69
CA MET A 1 14.25 17.33 45.79
C MET A 1 14.99 16.23 46.52
N GLY A 2 14.81 14.97 46.11
CA GLY A 2 15.53 13.85 46.73
C GLY A 2 16.95 13.81 46.14
N GLN A 3 17.96 13.98 46.99
CA GLN A 3 19.33 13.70 46.59
C GLN A 3 19.54 12.19 46.58
N GLU A 4 20.11 11.67 45.50
CA GLU A 4 20.56 10.28 45.48
C GLU A 4 21.70 10.08 46.50
N PRO A 5 21.70 8.97 47.26
CA PRO A 5 22.77 8.68 48.19
C PRO A 5 24.07 8.40 47.41
N ASN A 6 25.16 9.02 47.87
CA ASN A 6 26.48 8.79 47.30
C ASN A 6 26.99 7.43 47.81
N ILE A 7 26.82 6.38 47.01
CA ILE A 7 27.30 5.03 47.32
C ILE A 7 28.74 4.93 46.81
N GLU A 8 29.67 4.60 47.72
CA GLU A 8 31.05 4.30 47.35
C GLU A 8 31.09 2.91 46.70
N LEU A 9 31.45 2.87 45.42
CA LEU A 9 31.56 1.63 44.65
C LEU A 9 32.96 1.04 44.83
N GLU A 10 33.03 -0.21 45.27
CA GLU A 10 34.28 -0.97 45.38
C GLU A 10 34.55 -1.74 44.07
N GLY A 11 35.78 -2.20 43.87
CA GLY A 11 36.16 -2.95 42.65
C GLY A 11 35.35 -4.24 42.42
N SER A 12 34.74 -4.78 43.47
CA SER A 12 33.80 -5.92 43.40
C SER A 12 32.42 -5.58 42.86
N ASP A 13 32.05 -4.29 42.87
CA ASP A 13 30.77 -3.79 42.35
C ASP A 13 30.85 -3.52 40.84
N ALA A 14 32.06 -3.61 40.27
CA ALA A 14 32.22 -3.57 38.82
C ALA A 14 31.47 -4.74 38.17
N PRO A 15 30.71 -4.50 37.09
CA PRO A 15 30.07 -5.56 36.34
C PRO A 15 31.11 -6.60 35.93
N ARG A 16 30.90 -7.86 36.33
CA ARG A 16 31.77 -8.95 35.89
C ARG A 16 31.62 -9.11 34.38
N GLU A 17 32.73 -9.10 33.67
CA GLU A 17 32.75 -9.49 32.25
C GLU A 17 32.27 -10.94 32.16
N THR A 18 31.03 -11.10 31.72
CA THR A 18 30.49 -12.41 31.33
C THR A 18 30.70 -12.53 29.83
N SER A 19 31.24 -13.66 29.39
CA SER A 19 31.29 -13.97 27.96
C SER A 19 29.84 -14.04 27.45
N GLY A 20 29.41 -13.01 26.72
CA GLY A 20 28.11 -13.00 26.08
C GLY A 20 27.97 -14.18 25.11
N PRO A 21 26.72 -14.57 24.76
CA PRO A 21 26.52 -15.59 23.74
C PRO A 21 27.25 -15.18 22.46
N GLY A 22 27.96 -16.13 21.84
CA GLY A 22 28.62 -15.91 20.55
C GLY A 22 27.63 -15.43 19.49
N VAL A 23 28.14 -14.77 18.45
CA VAL A 23 27.30 -14.25 17.36
C VAL A 23 26.40 -15.37 16.83
N PRO A 24 25.07 -15.18 16.82
CA PRO A 24 24.16 -16.21 16.35
C PRO A 24 24.45 -16.55 14.89
N ARG A 25 24.31 -17.83 14.53
CA ARG A 25 24.42 -18.23 13.13
C ARG A 25 23.36 -17.51 12.31
N ARG A 26 23.70 -17.15 11.07
CA ARG A 26 22.74 -16.57 10.13
C ARG A 26 21.54 -17.51 9.97
N TRP A 27 20.34 -17.01 10.21
CA TRP A 27 19.11 -17.76 10.00
C TRP A 27 18.99 -18.17 8.53
N LYS A 28 18.60 -19.41 8.30
CA LYS A 28 18.28 -19.95 6.98
C LYS A 28 16.92 -20.64 7.06
N PRO A 29 16.04 -20.42 6.06
CA PRO A 29 14.84 -21.23 5.94
C PRO A 29 15.24 -22.68 5.64
N THR A 30 14.63 -23.64 6.34
CA THR A 30 14.89 -25.08 6.14
C THR A 30 13.61 -25.88 5.98
N ARG A 31 12.44 -25.25 6.12
CA ARG A 31 11.15 -25.95 6.04
C ARG A 31 10.70 -26.07 4.59
N PRO A 32 10.17 -27.23 4.17
CA PRO A 32 9.48 -27.36 2.90
C PRO A 32 8.38 -26.29 2.75
N GLY A 33 8.43 -25.52 1.67
CA GLY A 33 7.48 -24.43 1.39
C GLY A 33 7.93 -23.04 1.84
N GLU A 34 9.07 -22.89 2.51
CA GLU A 34 9.67 -21.57 2.74
C GLU A 34 10.24 -20.98 1.45
N ILE A 35 9.94 -19.71 1.21
CA ILE A 35 10.41 -18.94 0.06
C ILE A 35 11.83 -18.44 0.38
N ASN A 36 12.83 -18.93 -0.34
CA ASN A 36 14.24 -18.55 -0.11
C ASN A 36 14.67 -17.34 -0.95
N SER A 37 13.88 -17.00 -1.97
CA SER A 37 14.12 -15.87 -2.87
C SER A 37 12.80 -15.30 -3.40
N PRO A 38 12.72 -13.99 -3.73
CA PRO A 38 11.52 -13.41 -4.34
C PRO A 38 11.04 -14.13 -5.62
N SER A 39 11.97 -14.76 -6.36
CA SER A 39 11.68 -15.55 -7.56
C SER A 39 10.96 -16.88 -7.29
N GLU A 40 11.08 -17.44 -6.08
CA GLU A 40 10.35 -18.66 -5.68
C GLU A 40 8.88 -18.38 -5.36
N MET A 41 8.52 -17.11 -5.14
CA MET A 41 7.15 -16.72 -4.88
C MET A 41 6.30 -16.91 -6.14
N ARG A 42 5.28 -17.76 -6.04
CA ARG A 42 4.31 -17.96 -7.13
C ARG A 42 3.35 -16.78 -7.18
N TRP A 43 3.27 -16.13 -8.34
CA TRP A 43 2.37 -15.02 -8.61
C TRP A 43 1.25 -15.45 -9.56
N GLY A 44 0.06 -14.86 -9.40
CA GLY A 44 -1.06 -15.03 -10.32
C GLY A 44 -1.91 -16.29 -10.07
N GLY A 45 -2.93 -16.48 -10.91
CA GLY A 45 -3.90 -17.57 -10.78
C GLY A 45 -4.64 -17.52 -9.44
N ALA A 46 -4.81 -18.69 -8.81
CA ALA A 46 -5.48 -18.81 -7.51
C ALA A 46 -4.77 -18.08 -6.36
N PHE A 47 -3.49 -17.74 -6.51
CA PHE A 47 -2.69 -17.05 -5.49
C PHE A 47 -2.77 -15.51 -5.59
N GLY A 48 -3.31 -14.98 -6.69
CA GLY A 48 -3.41 -13.54 -6.92
C GLY A 48 -2.05 -12.83 -6.87
N ARG A 49 -2.05 -11.58 -6.40
CA ARG A 49 -0.83 -10.84 -6.06
C ARG A 49 -0.81 -10.59 -4.55
N PRO A 50 -0.08 -11.41 -3.77
CA PRO A 50 0.06 -11.18 -2.35
C PRO A 50 0.63 -9.77 -2.11
N GLY A 51 -0.04 -9.04 -1.22
CA GLY A 51 0.15 -7.62 -1.05
C GLY A 51 0.19 -7.22 0.43
N PRO A 52 0.74 -6.04 0.73
CA PRO A 52 0.64 -5.45 2.06
C PRO A 52 -0.83 -5.27 2.45
N ASP A 53 -1.11 -5.38 3.76
CA ASP A 53 -2.46 -5.17 4.28
C ASP A 53 -2.99 -3.76 3.95
N THR A 54 -4.28 -3.65 3.65
CA THR A 54 -4.96 -2.39 3.27
C THR A 54 -5.04 -1.39 4.41
N GLY A 55 -4.83 -1.83 5.66
CA GLY A 55 -4.84 -0.94 6.84
C GLY A 55 -3.87 0.24 6.74
N TRP A 56 -2.67 0.05 6.20
CA TRP A 56 -1.73 1.16 5.98
C TRP A 56 -2.15 2.08 4.83
N ALA A 57 -2.75 1.53 3.78
CA ALA A 57 -3.29 2.31 2.66
C ALA A 57 -4.38 3.28 3.15
N LEU A 58 -5.31 2.82 4.00
CA LEU A 58 -6.36 3.67 4.58
C LEU A 58 -5.78 4.85 5.38
N LYS A 59 -4.69 4.64 6.12
CA LYS A 59 -4.02 5.73 6.85
C LYS A 59 -3.48 6.79 5.90
N LEU A 60 -2.86 6.39 4.78
CA LEU A 60 -2.38 7.34 3.76
C LEU A 60 -3.53 8.09 3.08
N ILE A 61 -4.62 7.38 2.75
CA ILE A 61 -5.81 7.95 2.10
C ILE A 61 -6.49 9.00 3.00
N ARG A 62 -6.57 8.73 4.30
CA ARG A 62 -7.14 9.66 5.28
C ARG A 62 -6.28 10.89 5.49
N ALA A 63 -4.96 10.77 5.34
CA ALA A 63 -4.03 11.88 5.42
C ALA A 63 -3.96 12.73 4.13
N ALA A 64 -4.34 12.16 2.99
CA ALA A 64 -4.38 12.87 1.72
C ALA A 64 -5.55 13.86 1.66
N ASP A 65 -5.35 14.95 0.90
CA ASP A 65 -6.40 15.92 0.61
C ASP A 65 -7.18 15.50 -0.64
N TRP A 66 -8.48 15.25 -0.54
CA TRP A 66 -9.32 14.89 -1.70
C TRP A 66 -10.80 15.04 -1.36
N ASP A 67 -11.64 15.12 -2.39
CA ASP A 67 -13.09 15.29 -2.25
C ASP A 67 -13.78 14.00 -1.76
N ARG A 68 -14.31 14.05 -0.54
CA ARG A 68 -15.01 12.95 0.14
C ARG A 68 -16.54 13.09 0.11
N SER A 69 -17.08 13.95 -0.76
CA SER A 69 -18.53 14.25 -0.81
C SER A 69 -19.37 13.06 -1.30
N GLU A 70 -18.86 12.30 -2.27
CA GLU A 70 -19.56 11.17 -2.88
C GLU A 70 -19.23 9.86 -2.16
N ARG A 71 -20.19 9.32 -1.39
CA ARG A 71 -20.15 7.98 -0.79
C ARG A 71 -18.78 7.64 -0.17
N PRO A 72 -18.36 8.38 0.86
CA PRO A 72 -16.97 8.38 1.34
C PRO A 72 -16.45 7.01 1.77
N SER A 73 -17.30 6.15 2.33
CA SER A 73 -16.88 4.80 2.76
C SER A 73 -16.52 3.92 1.57
N GLU A 74 -17.35 3.91 0.53
CA GLU A 74 -17.10 3.15 -0.69
C GLU A 74 -15.96 3.76 -1.50
N ALA A 75 -15.84 5.10 -1.52
CA ALA A 75 -14.72 5.77 -2.15
C ALA A 75 -13.38 5.43 -1.48
N GLU A 76 -13.34 5.41 -0.13
CA GLU A 76 -12.16 4.94 0.63
C GLU A 76 -11.84 3.48 0.32
N ALA A 77 -12.86 2.61 0.22
CA ALA A 77 -12.66 1.19 -0.07
C ALA A 77 -12.09 0.97 -1.48
N VAL A 78 -12.67 1.61 -2.49
CA VAL A 78 -12.18 1.56 -3.87
C VAL A 78 -10.75 2.07 -3.96
N LEU A 79 -10.48 3.24 -3.37
CA LEU A 79 -9.16 3.83 -3.36
C LEU A 79 -8.12 2.96 -2.64
N ALA A 80 -8.50 2.37 -1.49
CA ALA A 80 -7.61 1.46 -0.74
C ALA A 80 -7.24 0.22 -1.55
N THR A 81 -8.19 -0.34 -2.29
CA THR A 81 -7.92 -1.48 -3.18
C THR A 81 -7.01 -1.08 -4.34
N LEU A 82 -7.21 0.08 -4.98
CA LEU A 82 -6.33 0.56 -6.05
C LEU A 82 -4.89 0.78 -5.54
N VAL A 83 -4.76 1.42 -4.39
CA VAL A 83 -3.49 1.66 -3.71
C VAL A 83 -2.78 0.33 -3.37
N ALA A 84 -3.52 -0.62 -2.80
CA ALA A 84 -2.98 -1.94 -2.45
C ALA A 84 -2.62 -2.76 -3.68
N ALA A 85 -3.45 -2.74 -4.72
CA ALA A 85 -3.18 -3.43 -5.98
C ALA A 85 -1.88 -2.92 -6.61
N ARG A 86 -1.73 -1.59 -6.70
CA ARG A 86 -0.51 -0.97 -7.20
C ARG A 86 0.71 -1.27 -6.34
N ALA A 87 0.61 -1.15 -5.02
CA ALA A 87 1.72 -1.47 -4.12
C ALA A 87 2.16 -2.94 -4.27
N SER A 88 1.20 -3.85 -4.43
CA SER A 88 1.42 -5.27 -4.71
C SER A 88 2.08 -5.51 -6.06
N LEU A 89 1.79 -4.70 -7.09
CA LEU A 89 2.51 -4.77 -8.38
C LEU A 89 4.01 -4.56 -8.20
N PHE A 90 4.40 -3.69 -7.27
CA PHE A 90 5.79 -3.34 -7.00
C PHE A 90 6.43 -4.15 -5.86
N GLY A 91 5.69 -5.07 -5.22
CA GLY A 91 6.19 -5.86 -4.09
C GLY A 91 6.64 -5.03 -2.88
N ARG A 92 6.03 -3.86 -2.66
CA ARG A 92 6.37 -2.94 -1.56
C ARG A 92 5.12 -2.49 -0.79
N ALA A 93 5.33 -1.81 0.34
CA ALA A 93 4.25 -1.16 1.09
C ALA A 93 3.63 0.01 0.29
N PRO A 94 2.36 0.39 0.57
CA PRO A 94 1.73 1.58 0.01
C PRO A 94 2.48 2.88 0.33
N THR A 95 2.45 3.81 -0.62
CA THR A 95 3.08 5.14 -0.57
C THR A 95 2.09 6.22 -0.99
N ILE A 96 2.41 7.50 -0.73
CA ILE A 96 1.57 8.62 -1.17
C ILE A 96 1.41 8.68 -2.69
N HIS A 97 2.40 8.21 -3.45
CA HIS A 97 2.30 8.14 -4.91
C HIS A 97 1.26 7.11 -5.39
N ASP A 98 0.98 6.07 -4.61
CA ASP A 98 -0.09 5.13 -4.96
C ASP A 98 -1.45 5.76 -4.76
N VAL A 99 -1.60 6.58 -3.71
CA VAL A 99 -2.82 7.34 -3.43
C VAL A 99 -3.07 8.33 -4.56
N GLU A 100 -2.04 9.07 -4.98
CA GLU A 100 -2.13 10.01 -6.10
C GLU A 100 -2.57 9.30 -7.39
N VAL A 101 -1.99 8.14 -7.71
CA VAL A 101 -2.43 7.34 -8.88
C VAL A 101 -3.89 6.91 -8.75
N GLY A 102 -4.31 6.41 -7.60
CA GLY A 102 -5.71 6.02 -7.37
C GLY A 102 -6.68 7.20 -7.52
N LEU A 103 -6.33 8.37 -7.00
CA LEU A 103 -7.14 9.58 -7.14
C LEU A 103 -7.26 10.06 -8.59
N ILE A 104 -6.17 10.00 -9.38
CA ILE A 104 -6.20 10.31 -10.81
C ILE A 104 -7.13 9.34 -11.54
N LEU A 105 -6.99 8.03 -11.30
CA LEU A 105 -7.82 7.00 -11.94
C LEU A 105 -9.29 7.08 -11.56
N MET A 106 -9.62 7.58 -10.36
CA MET A 106 -11.01 7.84 -9.93
C MET A 106 -11.54 9.20 -10.42
N GLY A 107 -10.75 9.98 -11.17
CA GLY A 107 -11.14 11.32 -11.62
C GLY A 107 -11.30 12.34 -10.47
N LEU A 108 -10.68 12.09 -9.32
CA LEU A 108 -10.66 12.99 -8.15
C LEU A 108 -9.46 13.97 -8.18
N ARG A 109 -8.65 13.86 -9.25
CA ARG A 109 -7.52 14.71 -9.61
C ARG A 109 -7.57 15.04 -11.10
N PRO A 110 -8.53 15.86 -11.55
CA PRO A 110 -8.75 16.12 -12.97
C PRO A 110 -7.74 17.12 -13.56
N GLU A 111 -6.72 17.54 -12.82
CA GLU A 111 -5.72 18.51 -13.30
C GLU A 111 -5.00 17.93 -14.54
N ASP A 112 -4.79 18.75 -15.57
CA ASP A 112 -4.14 18.32 -16.82
C ASP A 112 -4.82 17.14 -17.54
N VAL A 113 -6.08 16.83 -17.21
CA VAL A 113 -6.90 15.81 -17.89
C VAL A 113 -8.00 16.51 -18.71
N PRO A 114 -8.17 16.16 -20.00
CA PRO A 114 -9.24 16.74 -20.83
C PRO A 114 -10.63 16.56 -20.21
N PRO A 115 -11.56 17.55 -20.31
CA PRO A 115 -12.87 17.47 -19.67
C PRO A 115 -13.71 16.24 -20.05
N VAL A 116 -13.58 15.78 -21.31
CA VAL A 116 -14.25 14.56 -21.80
C VAL A 116 -13.76 13.32 -21.06
N VAL A 117 -12.45 13.22 -20.84
CA VAL A 117 -11.84 12.10 -20.11
C VAL A 117 -12.15 12.20 -18.62
N ALA A 118 -12.10 13.39 -18.03
CA ALA A 118 -12.48 13.60 -16.63
C ALA A 118 -13.94 13.17 -16.37
N LYS A 119 -14.86 13.47 -17.29
CA LYS A 119 -16.25 13.00 -17.22
C LYS A 119 -16.34 11.47 -17.28
N ARG A 120 -15.61 10.83 -18.19
CA ARG A 120 -15.57 9.35 -18.28
C ARG A 120 -15.08 8.72 -16.98
N LEU A 121 -14.01 9.27 -16.38
CA LEU A 121 -13.47 8.77 -15.11
C LEU A 121 -14.46 8.95 -13.95
N ALA A 122 -15.23 10.05 -13.94
CA ALA A 122 -16.29 10.24 -12.95
C ALA A 122 -17.43 9.21 -13.12
N GLU A 123 -17.83 8.90 -14.36
CA GLU A 123 -18.81 7.85 -14.65
C GLU A 123 -18.29 6.45 -14.25
N GLU A 124 -17.01 6.16 -14.51
CA GLU A 124 -16.36 4.92 -14.07
C GLU A 124 -16.29 4.82 -12.55
N ARG A 125 -15.94 5.92 -11.86
CA ARG A 125 -15.96 6.00 -10.40
C ARG A 125 -17.34 5.65 -9.86
N SER A 126 -18.41 6.26 -10.36
CA SER A 126 -19.77 5.96 -9.92
C SER A 126 -20.08 4.46 -10.03
N ARG A 127 -19.69 3.82 -11.14
CA ARG A 127 -19.86 2.36 -11.32
C ARG A 127 -19.06 1.56 -10.31
N TRP A 128 -17.81 1.94 -10.03
CA TRP A 128 -16.99 1.24 -9.04
C TRP A 128 -17.55 1.38 -7.62
N LEU A 129 -18.10 2.55 -7.27
CA LEU A 129 -18.77 2.75 -5.98
C LEU A 129 -20.01 1.85 -5.87
N ASP A 130 -20.80 1.71 -6.93
CA ASP A 130 -21.97 0.81 -6.95
C ASP A 130 -21.58 -0.66 -6.78
N ILE A 131 -20.52 -1.10 -7.45
CA ILE A 131 -19.96 -2.45 -7.28
C ILE A 131 -19.50 -2.63 -5.84
N SER A 132 -18.69 -1.69 -5.32
CA SER A 132 -18.12 -1.77 -3.97
C SER A 132 -19.17 -1.86 -2.86
N ALA A 133 -20.37 -1.29 -3.04
CA ALA A 133 -21.44 -1.40 -2.05
C ALA A 133 -22.05 -2.81 -1.94
N HIS A 134 -21.97 -3.60 -3.01
CA HIS A 134 -22.60 -4.92 -3.09
C HIS A 134 -21.59 -6.07 -3.15
N GLU A 135 -20.29 -5.76 -3.18
CA GLU A 135 -19.24 -6.74 -3.43
C GLU A 135 -18.69 -7.37 -2.14
N HIS A 136 -18.81 -8.69 -2.02
CA HIS A 136 -18.14 -9.46 -0.96
C HIS A 136 -16.67 -9.81 -1.27
N SER A 137 -16.23 -9.68 -2.54
CA SER A 137 -14.90 -10.05 -3.05
C SER A 137 -13.79 -8.99 -2.94
N LYS A 138 -13.89 -8.05 -1.99
CA LYS A 138 -12.82 -7.09 -1.63
C LYS A 138 -12.21 -6.29 -2.81
N GLY A 139 -13.01 -6.00 -3.84
CA GLY A 139 -12.62 -5.11 -4.94
C GLY A 139 -11.86 -5.75 -6.10
N ALA A 140 -11.86 -7.08 -6.20
CA ALA A 140 -11.26 -7.79 -7.33
C ALA A 140 -11.93 -7.44 -8.66
N ALA A 141 -13.25 -7.19 -8.65
CA ALA A 141 -14.02 -6.95 -9.86
C ALA A 141 -13.60 -5.66 -10.59
N PHE A 142 -13.42 -4.55 -9.88
CA PHE A 142 -13.00 -3.29 -10.51
C PHE A 142 -11.49 -3.21 -10.76
N VAL A 143 -10.63 -3.83 -9.93
CA VAL A 143 -9.20 -3.92 -10.28
C VAL A 143 -9.00 -4.70 -11.57
N GLY A 144 -9.81 -5.75 -11.80
CA GLY A 144 -9.77 -6.56 -13.01
C GLY A 144 -10.18 -5.83 -14.28
N SER A 145 -10.91 -4.71 -14.19
CA SER A 145 -11.31 -3.90 -15.35
C SER A 145 -10.27 -2.85 -15.76
N LEU A 146 -9.25 -2.61 -14.94
CA LEU A 146 -8.18 -1.66 -15.21
C LEU A 146 -7.07 -2.27 -16.07
N ASP A 147 -6.52 -1.46 -16.97
CA ASP A 147 -5.28 -1.80 -17.67
C ASP A 147 -4.11 -1.86 -16.66
N PRO A 148 -3.43 -3.01 -16.52
CA PRO A 148 -2.27 -3.13 -15.64
C PRO A 148 -1.14 -2.14 -15.97
N ALA A 149 -1.02 -1.70 -17.23
CA ALA A 149 -0.03 -0.70 -17.63
C ALA A 149 -0.34 0.69 -17.04
N LEU A 150 -1.61 1.08 -16.96
CA LEU A 150 -2.03 2.29 -16.26
C LEU A 150 -1.72 2.19 -14.77
N LEU A 151 -2.04 1.04 -14.15
CA LEU A 151 -1.78 0.84 -12.73
C LEU A 151 -0.29 0.81 -12.39
N ALA A 152 0.60 0.51 -13.33
CA ALA A 152 2.06 0.54 -13.16
C ALA A 152 2.71 1.89 -13.51
N ALA A 153 2.02 2.77 -14.25
CA ALA A 153 2.58 4.04 -14.71
C ALA A 153 2.83 5.06 -13.57
N SER A 154 3.72 6.03 -13.77
CA SER A 154 3.89 7.15 -12.83
C SER A 154 2.70 8.13 -12.92
N PRO A 155 2.42 8.96 -11.89
CA PRO A 155 1.35 9.96 -11.95
C PRO A 155 1.40 10.82 -13.22
N ASN A 156 2.58 11.35 -13.56
CA ASN A 156 2.78 12.17 -14.76
C ASN A 156 2.51 11.37 -16.04
N ARG A 157 2.96 10.11 -16.09
CA ARG A 157 2.72 9.25 -17.25
C ARG A 157 1.23 8.94 -17.44
N ILE A 158 0.49 8.72 -16.35
CA ILE A 158 -0.97 8.53 -16.41
C ILE A 158 -1.63 9.78 -16.97
N ARG A 159 -1.28 10.98 -16.47
CA ARG A 159 -1.83 12.24 -17.00
C ARG A 159 -1.53 12.40 -18.49
N THR A 160 -0.31 12.11 -18.94
CA THR A 160 0.03 12.13 -20.38
C THR A 160 -0.79 11.12 -21.21
N LEU A 161 -0.96 9.91 -20.70
CA LEU A 161 -1.75 8.87 -21.40
C LEU A 161 -3.22 9.30 -21.50
N LEU A 162 -3.80 9.79 -20.40
CA LEU A 162 -5.17 10.29 -20.35
C LEU A 162 -5.37 11.55 -21.22
N ALA A 163 -4.37 12.41 -21.36
CA ALA A 163 -4.44 13.58 -22.22
C ALA A 163 -4.44 13.26 -23.72
N THR A 164 -3.97 12.07 -24.10
CA THR A 164 -3.90 11.61 -25.50
C THR A 164 -5.02 10.64 -25.86
N SER A 165 -5.87 10.27 -24.88
CA SER A 165 -6.97 9.31 -25.00
C SER A 165 -8.29 9.96 -25.41
#